data_AF-A0A9X6GD12-F1
#
_entry.id   AF-A0A9X6GD12-F1
#
_cell.length_a   1.000
_cell.length_b   1.000
_cell.length_c   1.000
_cell.angle_alpha   90.00
_cell.angle_beta   90.00
_cell.angle_gamma   90.00
#
_symmetry.space_group_name_H-M   'P 1'
#
loop_
_entity.id
_entity.type
_entity.pdbx_description
1 polymer ?
#
loop_
_entity_poly.entity_id
_entity_poly.type
_entity_poly.pdbx_seq_one_letter_code
_entity_poly.pdbx_strand_id
1 'polypeptide(L)'
;MKTVKMICLVVWSILPFIALFTFSLPSYAQSVPTCDGKTATIIGTAGDDVIQGTSGTDVIVGLDGNDRISGLEGDDIICGGNGNDTIYGEFENATGIFLGGNDRIFGESGNDILMGDFYNFNTLLAVGAAAGNDYIDGGSGDDIISGGVMNFNVTTAVTDLGSSNDILNGGEGNDTMYGWTKTFTTTLIGTVLVNDGQNTLDGGPGEDIMYGDFETLNGNLTTINALRDTINGGSGDDRIYGDVKNGNVNITPTLNGNNDTVDGGNGFDQGDAGPGTDTCTNTEGILNCE
;
A
#
# COMPACT_ATOMS: atom_id res chain seq x y z
N MET A 1 1.95 -16.04 35.16
CA MET A 1 2.90 -17.15 34.95
C MET A 1 2.42 -18.38 35.72
N LYS A 2 1.77 -19.34 35.05
CA LYS A 2 1.36 -20.61 35.66
C LYS A 2 2.34 -21.70 35.21
N THR A 3 3.16 -22.20 36.14
CA THR A 3 4.04 -23.35 35.91
C THR A 3 3.22 -24.63 35.79
N VAL A 4 3.30 -25.31 34.65
CA VAL A 4 2.76 -26.67 34.49
C VAL A 4 3.83 -27.65 34.95
N LYS A 5 3.58 -28.38 36.03
CA LYS A 5 4.45 -29.47 36.51
C LYS A 5 3.96 -30.78 35.93
N MET A 6 4.73 -31.38 35.02
CA MET A 6 4.49 -32.76 34.56
C MET A 6 5.42 -33.70 35.32
N ILE A 7 4.85 -34.66 36.06
CA ILE A 7 5.60 -35.65 36.83
C ILE A 7 5.78 -36.88 35.96
N CYS A 8 7.01 -37.15 35.50
CA CYS A 8 7.33 -38.39 34.79
C CYS A 8 7.82 -39.43 35.79
N LEU A 9 7.08 -40.54 35.94
CA LEU A 9 7.39 -41.62 36.88
C LEU A 9 8.20 -42.70 36.16
N VAL A 10 9.53 -42.69 36.32
CA VAL A 10 10.39 -43.77 35.78
C VAL A 10 10.47 -44.87 36.84
N VAL A 11 9.72 -45.96 36.64
CA VAL A 11 9.72 -47.11 37.56
C VAL A 11 10.77 -48.11 37.09
N TRP A 12 11.96 -48.11 37.71
CA TRP A 12 12.90 -49.24 37.64
C TRP A 12 12.87 -50.00 38.96
N SER A 13 12.53 -51.28 38.86
CA SER A 13 12.27 -52.17 39.97
C SER A 13 13.57 -52.70 40.61
N ILE A 14 14.20 -51.95 41.53
CA ILE A 14 14.89 -52.49 42.73
C ILE A 14 15.00 -51.38 43.82
N LEU A 15 14.34 -51.57 44.99
CA LEU A 15 14.50 -50.88 46.30
C LEU A 15 14.19 -49.35 46.43
N PRO A 16 13.80 -48.85 47.63
CA PRO A 16 12.90 -47.70 47.76
C PRO A 16 13.67 -46.39 47.94
N PHE A 17 14.11 -45.79 46.85
CA PHE A 17 14.41 -44.35 46.83
C PHE A 17 13.83 -43.77 45.54
N ILE A 18 12.60 -43.26 45.63
CA ILE A 18 12.02 -42.45 44.56
C ILE A 18 12.77 -41.11 44.56
N ALA A 19 13.83 -41.01 43.76
CA ALA A 19 14.43 -39.73 43.43
C ALA A 19 13.50 -39.02 42.45
N LEU A 20 12.70 -38.08 42.96
CA LEU A 20 11.92 -37.15 42.13
C LEU A 20 12.89 -36.19 41.44
N PHE A 21 13.34 -36.56 40.23
CA PHE A 21 14.02 -35.62 39.34
C PHE A 21 12.97 -34.71 38.70
N THR A 22 12.87 -33.48 39.19
CA THR A 22 12.14 -32.42 38.49
C THR A 22 13.02 -31.91 37.36
N PHE A 23 12.75 -32.33 36.13
CA PHE A 23 13.29 -31.66 34.96
C PHE A 23 12.51 -30.36 34.74
N SER A 24 13.18 -29.24 35.00
CA SER A 24 12.76 -27.91 34.55
C SER A 24 13.14 -27.81 33.07
N LEU A 25 12.21 -28.10 32.16
CA LEU A 25 12.40 -27.67 30.78
C LEU A 25 12.39 -26.13 30.79
N PRO A 26 13.40 -25.44 30.24
CA PRO A 26 13.28 -24.01 30.03
C PRO A 26 12.02 -23.79 29.18
N SER A 27 11.08 -23.01 29.71
CA SER A 27 9.95 -22.54 28.93
C SER A 27 10.51 -21.60 27.87
N TYR A 28 10.79 -22.12 26.69
CA TYR A 28 10.98 -21.29 25.50
C TYR A 28 9.59 -20.81 25.08
N ALA A 29 9.07 -19.81 25.80
CA ALA A 29 8.00 -19.00 25.26
C ALA A 29 8.64 -18.17 24.16
N GLN A 30 8.61 -18.69 22.92
CA GLN A 30 8.89 -17.88 21.74
C GLN A 30 7.97 -16.66 21.84
N SER A 31 8.55 -15.46 21.84
CA SER A 31 7.76 -14.24 21.67
C SER A 31 7.07 -14.35 20.32
N VAL A 32 5.74 -14.31 20.33
CA VAL A 32 4.99 -14.26 19.08
C VAL A 32 5.37 -12.95 18.37
N PRO A 33 5.74 -12.98 17.08
CA PRO A 33 6.03 -11.79 16.30
C PRO A 33 4.91 -10.76 16.39
N THR A 34 5.27 -9.50 16.24
CA THR A 34 4.34 -8.38 16.28
C THR A 34 4.58 -7.45 15.10
N CYS A 35 3.51 -6.91 14.53
CA CYS A 35 3.54 -5.86 13.52
C CYS A 35 2.78 -4.65 14.05
N ASP A 36 3.35 -3.45 13.95
CA ASP A 36 2.76 -2.21 14.50
C ASP A 36 2.23 -2.34 15.96
N GLY A 37 2.99 -3.07 16.79
CA GLY A 37 2.63 -3.34 18.18
C GLY A 37 1.46 -4.31 18.41
N LYS A 38 0.92 -4.96 17.37
CA LYS A 38 -0.11 -6.00 17.45
C LYS A 38 0.49 -7.39 17.27
N THR A 39 -0.04 -8.38 17.99
CA THR A 39 0.39 -9.78 17.87
C THR A 39 -0.07 -10.38 16.55
N ALA A 40 0.85 -11.00 15.82
CA ALA A 40 0.56 -11.67 14.55
C ALA A 40 -0.51 -12.77 14.71
N THR A 41 -1.51 -12.76 13.82
CA THR A 41 -2.49 -13.84 13.62
C THR A 41 -1.97 -14.86 12.62
N ILE A 42 -1.18 -14.41 11.64
CA ILE A 42 -0.57 -15.21 10.57
C ILE A 42 0.92 -14.89 10.52
N ILE A 43 1.75 -15.92 10.48
CA ILE A 43 3.21 -15.80 10.54
C ILE A 43 3.80 -16.68 9.45
N GLY A 44 4.67 -16.10 8.63
CA GLY A 44 5.52 -16.81 7.67
C GLY A 44 6.67 -17.56 8.33
N THR A 45 7.73 -17.73 7.58
CA THR A 45 8.96 -18.44 7.93
C THR A 45 10.16 -17.56 7.59
N ALA A 46 11.38 -18.10 7.73
CA ALA A 46 12.59 -17.33 7.40
C ALA A 46 13.01 -17.49 5.92
N GLY A 47 12.09 -17.85 5.03
CA GLY A 47 12.36 -17.90 3.60
C GLY A 47 11.09 -17.64 2.81
N ASP A 48 11.24 -17.49 1.49
CA ASP A 48 10.18 -17.04 0.58
C ASP A 48 8.82 -17.77 0.78
N ASP A 49 7.84 -17.03 1.27
CA ASP A 49 6.50 -17.52 1.58
C ASP A 49 5.43 -16.94 0.64
N VAL A 50 4.32 -17.67 0.54
CA VAL A 50 3.09 -17.15 -0.08
C VAL A 50 2.02 -17.17 1.00
N ILE A 51 1.65 -15.99 1.48
CA ILE A 51 0.76 -15.79 2.60
C ILE A 51 -0.54 -15.17 2.09
N GLN A 52 -1.65 -15.72 2.55
CA GLN A 52 -2.99 -15.21 2.28
C GLN A 52 -3.71 -15.07 3.61
N GLY A 53 -4.24 -13.87 3.86
CA GLY A 53 -5.09 -13.56 4.99
C GLY A 53 -6.49 -14.17 4.85
N THR A 54 -7.42 -13.59 5.57
CA THR A 54 -8.80 -14.02 5.64
C THR A 54 -9.73 -12.88 5.24
N SER A 55 -11.05 -13.11 5.22
CA SER A 55 -12.01 -12.05 4.90
C SER A 55 -12.28 -11.10 6.07
N GLY A 56 -11.33 -10.91 6.95
CA GLY A 56 -11.47 -9.99 8.08
C GLY A 56 -10.11 -9.70 8.70
N THR A 57 -10.06 -8.67 9.54
CA THR A 57 -8.82 -8.12 10.10
C THR A 57 -7.81 -9.16 10.57
N ASP A 58 -6.67 -9.15 9.90
CA ASP A 58 -5.50 -9.94 10.14
C ASP A 58 -4.31 -9.11 10.61
N VAL A 59 -3.37 -9.77 11.29
CA VAL A 59 -2.04 -9.25 11.57
C VAL A 59 -1.05 -10.24 10.99
N ILE A 60 -0.45 -9.89 9.87
CA ILE A 60 0.41 -10.77 9.07
C ILE A 60 1.86 -10.34 9.25
N VAL A 61 2.76 -11.31 9.48
CA VAL A 61 4.22 -11.08 9.54
C VAL A 61 4.92 -12.09 8.64
N GLY A 62 5.62 -11.62 7.60
CA GLY A 62 6.40 -12.45 6.66
C GLY A 62 7.66 -13.04 7.29
N LEU A 63 8.46 -12.19 7.96
CA LEU A 63 9.75 -12.46 8.61
C LEU A 63 10.96 -12.27 7.68
N ASP A 64 11.71 -13.31 7.32
CA ASP A 64 12.83 -13.17 6.39
C ASP A 64 12.42 -13.89 5.09
N GLY A 65 12.89 -13.45 3.93
CA GLY A 65 12.56 -14.06 2.65
C GLY A 65 11.97 -13.05 1.68
N ASN A 66 11.78 -13.43 0.42
CA ASN A 66 11.04 -12.62 -0.55
C ASN A 66 9.61 -13.15 -0.59
N ASP A 67 8.75 -12.53 0.19
CA ASP A 67 7.41 -13.01 0.45
C ASP A 67 6.40 -12.43 -0.53
N ARG A 68 5.32 -13.19 -0.77
CA ARG A 68 4.13 -12.68 -1.45
C ARG A 68 2.96 -12.74 -0.49
N ILE A 69 2.50 -11.58 -0.03
CA ILE A 69 1.48 -11.45 1.00
C ILE A 69 0.24 -10.78 0.43
N SER A 70 -0.93 -11.32 0.76
CA SER A 70 -2.23 -10.71 0.44
C SER A 70 -3.12 -10.74 1.68
N GLY A 71 -3.56 -9.58 2.16
CA GLY A 71 -4.48 -9.45 3.30
C GLY A 71 -5.86 -10.01 3.01
N LEU A 72 -6.39 -9.70 1.82
CA LEU A 72 -7.80 -9.93 1.40
C LEU A 72 -8.73 -8.94 2.12
N GLU A 73 -10.05 -9.22 2.17
CA GLU A 73 -11.01 -8.26 2.71
C GLU A 73 -10.74 -7.90 4.19
N GLY A 74 -10.83 -6.62 4.51
CA GLY A 74 -10.87 -6.13 5.90
C GLY A 74 -9.66 -5.27 6.26
N ASP A 75 -9.76 -4.52 7.37
CA ASP A 75 -8.67 -3.64 7.79
C ASP A 75 -7.51 -4.48 8.38
N ASP A 76 -6.41 -4.63 7.66
CA ASP A 76 -5.29 -5.51 7.96
C ASP A 76 -4.03 -4.75 8.44
N ILE A 77 -3.15 -5.47 9.13
CA ILE A 77 -1.81 -5.00 9.50
C ILE A 77 -0.81 -6.01 8.96
N ILE A 78 0.04 -5.60 8.02
CA ILE A 78 0.96 -6.49 7.31
C ILE A 78 2.39 -5.95 7.44
N CYS A 79 3.30 -6.78 7.94
CA CYS A 79 4.74 -6.52 7.91
C CYS A 79 5.41 -7.59 7.02
N GLY A 80 6.11 -7.17 5.97
CA GLY A 80 6.90 -8.04 5.09
C GLY A 80 8.08 -8.63 5.85
N GLY A 81 9.00 -7.75 6.25
CA GLY A 81 10.16 -8.11 7.04
C GLY A 81 11.45 -7.89 6.25
N ASN A 82 12.40 -8.82 6.36
CA ASN A 82 13.64 -8.71 5.58
C ASN A 82 13.50 -9.47 4.25
N GLY A 83 13.81 -8.79 3.15
CA GLY A 83 13.83 -9.33 1.81
C GLY A 83 12.96 -8.50 0.90
N ASN A 84 12.90 -8.85 -0.39
CA ASN A 84 12.15 -8.07 -1.37
C ASN A 84 10.75 -8.64 -1.49
N ASP A 85 9.80 -8.03 -0.79
CA ASP A 85 8.46 -8.51 -0.63
C ASP A 85 7.50 -7.95 -1.69
N THR A 86 6.40 -8.65 -1.90
CA THR A 86 5.25 -8.16 -2.67
C THR A 86 4.01 -8.27 -1.81
N ILE A 87 3.49 -7.14 -1.37
CA ILE A 87 2.40 -7.05 -0.41
C ILE A 87 1.20 -6.35 -1.03
N TYR A 88 0.04 -6.97 -0.90
CA TYR A 88 -1.26 -6.39 -1.21
C TYR A 88 -2.07 -6.36 0.10
N GLY A 89 -2.58 -5.20 0.50
CA GLY A 89 -3.62 -5.12 1.52
C GLY A 89 -4.83 -5.93 1.06
N GLU A 90 -5.40 -5.53 -0.08
CA GLU A 90 -6.39 -6.33 -0.79
C GLU A 90 -5.96 -6.71 -2.21
N PHE A 91 -6.30 -7.94 -2.65
CA PHE A 91 -6.11 -8.37 -4.03
C PHE A 91 -7.32 -9.14 -4.56
N GLU A 92 -8.04 -8.57 -5.55
CA GLU A 92 -9.19 -9.25 -6.15
C GLU A 92 -9.35 -9.09 -7.68
N ASN A 93 -9.82 -10.17 -8.33
CA ASN A 93 -10.43 -10.11 -9.66
C ASN A 93 -11.95 -9.94 -9.49
N ALA A 94 -12.41 -8.71 -9.62
CA ALA A 94 -13.67 -8.27 -9.05
C ALA A 94 -14.86 -8.40 -10.03
N THR A 95 -15.99 -8.95 -9.55
CA THR A 95 -17.28 -9.02 -10.29
C THR A 95 -18.47 -8.37 -9.54
N GLY A 96 -18.21 -7.49 -8.56
CA GLY A 96 -19.21 -6.93 -7.64
C GLY A 96 -18.92 -5.50 -7.13
N ILE A 97 -19.62 -5.09 -6.06
CA ILE A 97 -19.35 -3.86 -5.29
C ILE A 97 -18.46 -4.27 -4.11
N PHE A 98 -17.37 -3.52 -3.89
CA PHE A 98 -16.40 -3.78 -2.83
C PHE A 98 -16.20 -2.52 -2.00
N LEU A 99 -15.87 -2.74 -0.73
CA LEU A 99 -15.41 -1.72 0.19
C LEU A 99 -14.02 -2.19 0.63
N GLY A 100 -12.98 -1.50 0.18
CA GLY A 100 -11.61 -1.82 0.58
C GLY A 100 -11.41 -1.61 2.09
N GLY A 101 -10.59 -2.46 2.68
CA GLY A 101 -10.07 -2.36 4.04
C GLY A 101 -9.05 -1.25 4.16
N ASN A 102 -9.05 -0.55 5.29
CA ASN A 102 -8.05 0.46 5.59
C ASN A 102 -6.83 -0.24 6.19
N ASP A 103 -5.84 -0.48 5.36
CA ASP A 103 -4.72 -1.35 5.68
C ASP A 103 -3.51 -0.59 6.20
N ARG A 104 -2.67 -1.30 6.95
CA ARG A 104 -1.38 -0.80 7.43
C ARG A 104 -0.30 -1.75 6.96
N ILE A 105 0.48 -1.32 5.97
CA ILE A 105 1.47 -2.14 5.29
C ILE A 105 2.87 -1.59 5.58
N PHE A 106 3.79 -2.47 5.95
CA PHE A 106 5.18 -2.15 6.22
C PHE A 106 6.08 -3.11 5.43
N GLY A 107 6.90 -2.61 4.52
CA GLY A 107 7.91 -3.40 3.80
C GLY A 107 9.04 -3.84 4.71
N GLU A 108 9.51 -2.90 5.54
CA GLU A 108 10.66 -3.02 6.44
C GLU A 108 12.02 -2.95 5.70
N SER A 109 12.61 -4.06 5.29
CA SER A 109 13.96 -4.05 4.71
C SER A 109 14.04 -4.83 3.42
N GLY A 110 14.28 -4.14 2.31
CA GLY A 110 14.36 -4.73 0.99
C GLY A 110 13.80 -3.79 -0.05
N ASN A 111 13.85 -4.22 -1.31
CA ASN A 111 13.21 -3.45 -2.38
C ASN A 111 11.83 -4.06 -2.63
N ASP A 112 10.81 -3.44 -2.07
CA ASP A 112 9.48 -3.99 -1.92
C ASP A 112 8.50 -3.47 -2.98
N ILE A 113 7.41 -4.21 -3.17
CA ILE A 113 6.25 -3.78 -3.95
C ILE A 113 5.05 -3.80 -3.03
N LEU A 114 4.57 -2.62 -2.64
CA LEU A 114 3.51 -2.44 -1.65
C LEU A 114 2.29 -1.80 -2.32
N MET A 115 1.14 -2.44 -2.17
CA MET A 115 -0.13 -1.94 -2.69
C MET A 115 -1.18 -2.02 -1.58
N GLY A 116 -1.84 -0.91 -1.28
CA GLY A 116 -2.98 -0.90 -0.34
C GLY A 116 -4.09 -1.76 -0.92
N ASP A 117 -4.66 -1.30 -2.04
CA ASP A 117 -5.69 -2.03 -2.76
C ASP A 117 -5.28 -2.41 -4.20
N PHE A 118 -5.58 -3.64 -4.63
CA PHE A 118 -5.46 -4.04 -6.05
C PHE A 118 -6.75 -4.65 -6.60
N TYR A 119 -7.33 -3.98 -7.59
CA TYR A 119 -8.56 -4.42 -8.26
C TYR A 119 -8.44 -4.51 -9.79
N ASN A 120 -8.93 -5.62 -10.33
CA ASN A 120 -9.10 -5.80 -11.78
C ASN A 120 -10.55 -6.10 -12.16
N PHE A 121 -11.18 -5.19 -12.91
CA PHE A 121 -12.58 -5.26 -13.32
C PHE A 121 -12.72 -5.54 -14.82
N ASN A 122 -13.34 -6.66 -15.16
CA ASN A 122 -13.59 -7.06 -16.56
C ASN A 122 -14.87 -6.45 -17.14
N THR A 123 -15.89 -6.19 -16.31
CA THR A 123 -17.16 -5.57 -16.68
C THR A 123 -17.70 -4.81 -15.48
N LEU A 124 -17.76 -3.49 -15.55
CA LEU A 124 -18.25 -2.69 -14.44
C LEU A 124 -19.77 -2.49 -14.56
N LEU A 125 -20.54 -3.05 -13.61
CA LEU A 125 -22.01 -2.94 -13.59
C LEU A 125 -22.57 -2.22 -12.35
N ALA A 126 -21.75 -1.70 -11.46
CA ALA A 126 -22.26 -0.98 -10.29
C ALA A 126 -21.30 0.09 -9.77
N VAL A 127 -21.95 1.17 -9.31
CA VAL A 127 -21.45 2.44 -8.81
C VAL A 127 -21.02 2.30 -7.35
N GLY A 128 -19.90 2.92 -6.95
CA GLY A 128 -19.52 3.12 -5.55
C GLY A 128 -18.56 2.10 -4.94
N ALA A 129 -17.59 1.60 -5.71
CA ALA A 129 -16.42 0.97 -5.10
C ALA A 129 -15.67 2.07 -4.32
N ALA A 130 -15.58 1.93 -3.00
CA ALA A 130 -14.73 2.76 -2.16
C ALA A 130 -13.52 1.91 -1.82
N ALA A 131 -12.33 2.37 -2.19
CA ALA A 131 -11.10 1.74 -1.74
C ALA A 131 -10.86 2.14 -0.27
N GLY A 132 -10.05 1.36 0.42
CA GLY A 132 -9.62 1.66 1.78
C GLY A 132 -8.67 2.85 1.82
N ASN A 133 -8.64 3.57 2.94
CA ASN A 133 -7.62 4.60 3.17
C ASN A 133 -6.43 3.92 3.85
N ASP A 134 -5.35 3.78 3.11
CA ASP A 134 -4.25 2.93 3.52
C ASP A 134 -3.11 3.73 4.14
N TYR A 135 -2.36 3.07 5.00
CA TYR A 135 -1.06 3.54 5.47
C TYR A 135 0.00 2.57 4.97
N ILE A 136 0.96 3.06 4.19
CA ILE A 136 2.02 2.23 3.64
C ILE A 136 3.38 2.86 3.94
N ASP A 137 4.30 2.05 4.44
CA ASP A 137 5.67 2.42 4.80
C ASP A 137 6.63 1.43 4.13
N GLY A 138 7.40 1.89 3.14
CA GLY A 138 8.39 1.08 2.42
C GLY A 138 9.49 0.60 3.36
N GLY A 139 10.09 1.55 4.07
CA GLY A 139 11.07 1.29 5.10
C GLY A 139 12.47 1.57 4.57
N SER A 140 13.21 0.54 4.16
CA SER A 140 14.56 0.72 3.64
C SER A 140 14.77 -0.12 2.40
N GLY A 141 15.34 0.47 1.35
CA GLY A 141 15.50 -0.13 0.02
C GLY A 141 14.80 0.73 -1.02
N ASP A 142 14.95 0.37 -2.29
CA ASP A 142 14.26 1.10 -3.37
C ASP A 142 12.86 0.47 -3.59
N ASP A 143 11.81 1.13 -3.13
CA ASP A 143 10.46 0.59 -3.04
C ASP A 143 9.52 1.08 -4.15
N ILE A 144 8.49 0.28 -4.44
CA ILE A 144 7.37 0.66 -5.29
C ILE A 144 6.10 0.63 -4.45
N ILE A 145 5.51 1.80 -4.22
CA ILE A 145 4.36 1.98 -3.34
C ILE A 145 3.17 2.51 -4.12
N SER A 146 1.99 1.92 -3.91
CA SER A 146 0.72 2.42 -4.43
C SER A 146 -0.36 2.39 -3.36
N GLY A 147 -1.05 3.50 -3.13
CA GLY A 147 -2.24 3.51 -2.25
C GLY A 147 -3.34 2.61 -2.80
N GLY A 148 -3.67 2.78 -4.09
CA GLY A 148 -4.54 1.84 -4.79
C GLY A 148 -4.18 1.63 -6.25
N VAL A 149 -4.53 0.46 -6.79
CA VAL A 149 -4.43 0.13 -8.22
C VAL A 149 -5.77 -0.35 -8.73
N MET A 150 -6.30 0.32 -9.75
CA MET A 150 -7.54 -0.09 -10.40
C MET A 150 -7.41 -0.21 -11.91
N ASN A 151 -7.64 -1.40 -12.43
CA ASN A 151 -7.74 -1.68 -13.86
C ASN A 151 -9.19 -1.96 -14.22
N PHE A 152 -9.78 -1.21 -15.15
CA PHE A 152 -11.18 -1.45 -15.54
C PHE A 152 -11.50 -1.17 -17.01
N ASN A 153 -12.38 -2.01 -17.57
CA ASN A 153 -12.96 -1.81 -18.89
C ASN A 153 -14.35 -1.17 -18.77
N VAL A 154 -14.53 0.01 -19.37
CA VAL A 154 -15.80 0.74 -19.33
C VAL A 154 -16.65 0.39 -20.55
N THR A 155 -17.75 -0.33 -20.32
CA THR A 155 -18.78 -0.62 -21.35
C THR A 155 -20.09 0.15 -21.14
N THR A 156 -20.30 0.72 -19.95
CA THR A 156 -21.48 1.50 -19.57
C THR A 156 -21.06 2.74 -18.79
N ALA A 157 -21.89 3.79 -18.72
CA ALA A 157 -21.54 4.99 -17.97
C ALA A 157 -21.27 4.67 -16.50
N VAL A 158 -20.20 5.23 -15.95
CA VAL A 158 -19.75 5.01 -14.57
C VAL A 158 -19.68 6.35 -13.87
N THR A 159 -20.26 6.39 -12.68
CA THR A 159 -20.10 7.49 -11.74
C THR A 159 -19.34 6.94 -10.55
N ASP A 160 -18.16 7.49 -10.28
CA ASP A 160 -17.38 7.28 -9.06
C ASP A 160 -16.70 5.91 -8.95
N LEU A 161 -15.39 5.93 -9.20
CA LEU A 161 -14.52 4.77 -9.09
C LEU A 161 -13.43 5.08 -8.07
N GLY A 162 -13.61 4.55 -6.86
CA GLY A 162 -12.60 4.46 -5.83
C GLY A 162 -11.87 5.78 -5.60
N SER A 163 -12.35 6.57 -4.64
CA SER A 163 -11.47 7.51 -3.97
C SER A 163 -11.23 6.99 -2.55
N SER A 164 -9.99 7.16 -2.11
CA SER A 164 -9.42 6.89 -0.80
C SER A 164 -8.28 7.89 -0.62
N ASN A 165 -7.93 8.14 0.63
CA ASN A 165 -6.92 9.12 1.00
C ASN A 165 -5.79 8.35 1.66
N ASP A 166 -4.76 8.04 0.90
CA ASP A 166 -3.71 7.16 1.38
C ASP A 166 -2.56 7.96 1.98
N ILE A 167 -1.85 7.35 2.93
CA ILE A 167 -0.63 7.89 3.53
C ILE A 167 0.50 6.95 3.14
N LEU A 168 1.40 7.45 2.31
CA LEU A 168 2.50 6.68 1.75
C LEU A 168 3.83 7.28 2.24
N ASN A 169 4.71 6.45 2.74
CA ASN A 169 6.07 6.80 3.13
C ASN A 169 7.05 5.87 2.40
N GLY A 170 7.94 6.42 1.59
CA GLY A 170 9.00 5.67 0.91
C GLY A 170 10.00 5.12 1.92
N GLY A 171 10.63 6.02 2.66
CA GLY A 171 11.63 5.67 3.67
C GLY A 171 13.03 5.95 3.17
N GLU A 172 13.99 5.08 3.48
CA GLU A 172 15.35 5.20 2.95
C GLU A 172 15.47 4.47 1.60
N GLY A 173 15.90 5.15 0.54
CA GLY A 173 16.12 4.51 -0.77
C GLY A 173 15.63 5.41 -1.88
N ASN A 174 15.61 4.94 -3.13
CA ASN A 174 15.03 5.71 -4.22
C ASN A 174 13.68 5.11 -4.58
N ASP A 175 12.62 5.74 -4.09
CA ASP A 175 11.29 5.16 -4.09
C ASP A 175 10.47 5.65 -5.28
N THR A 176 9.51 4.82 -5.68
CA THR A 176 8.48 5.20 -6.66
C THR A 176 7.11 5.06 -6.03
N MET A 177 6.40 6.17 -5.89
CA MET A 177 5.15 6.22 -5.15
C MET A 177 4.01 6.76 -6.02
N TYR A 178 2.84 6.13 -5.88
CA TYR A 178 1.60 6.52 -6.54
C TYR A 178 0.50 6.61 -5.47
N GLY A 179 -0.11 7.78 -5.24
CA GLY A 179 -1.32 7.82 -4.41
C GLY A 179 -2.39 6.90 -5.00
N TRP A 180 -2.65 7.03 -6.30
CA TRP A 180 -3.37 6.01 -7.06
C TRP A 180 -2.79 5.72 -8.44
N THR A 181 -2.95 4.47 -8.88
CA THR A 181 -2.81 4.09 -10.29
C THR A 181 -4.14 3.62 -10.89
N LYS A 182 -4.73 4.38 -11.82
CA LYS A 182 -5.97 3.98 -12.52
C LYS A 182 -5.73 3.80 -14.01
N THR A 183 -5.98 2.59 -14.51
CA THR A 183 -5.95 2.31 -15.96
C THR A 183 -7.34 1.98 -16.48
N PHE A 184 -7.78 2.75 -17.47
CA PHE A 184 -9.10 2.59 -18.04
C PHE A 184 -9.11 2.53 -19.56
N THR A 185 -9.84 1.54 -20.08
CA THR A 185 -10.10 1.36 -21.50
C THR A 185 -11.59 1.52 -21.77
N THR A 186 -11.95 2.42 -22.69
CA THR A 186 -13.35 2.71 -23.01
C THR A 186 -13.64 2.59 -24.50
N THR A 187 -14.76 1.94 -24.83
CA THR A 187 -15.36 1.95 -26.18
C THR A 187 -16.60 2.85 -26.26
N LEU A 188 -16.93 3.55 -25.17
CA LEU A 188 -18.12 4.37 -25.04
C LEU A 188 -17.91 5.78 -25.61
N ILE A 189 -18.98 6.41 -26.10
CA ILE A 189 -19.08 7.86 -26.31
C ILE A 189 -19.94 8.41 -25.17
N GLY A 190 -19.33 8.86 -24.07
CA GLY A 190 -20.04 9.31 -22.87
C GLY A 190 -19.09 9.87 -21.82
N THR A 191 -19.64 10.33 -20.69
CA THR A 191 -18.85 10.81 -19.55
C THR A 191 -18.63 9.66 -18.57
N VAL A 192 -17.38 9.37 -18.26
CA VAL A 192 -16.97 8.59 -17.08
C VAL A 192 -16.50 9.59 -16.05
N LEU A 193 -17.00 9.47 -14.82
CA LEU A 193 -16.50 10.25 -13.69
C LEU A 193 -15.56 9.37 -12.87
N VAL A 194 -14.29 9.75 -12.83
CA VAL A 194 -13.30 9.20 -11.90
C VAL A 194 -13.03 10.27 -10.87
N ASN A 195 -13.16 9.94 -9.59
CA ASN A 195 -12.74 10.81 -8.50
C ASN A 195 -11.49 10.19 -7.91
N ASP A 196 -10.47 10.99 -7.71
CA ASP A 196 -9.21 10.53 -7.13
C ASP A 196 -9.10 10.89 -5.65
N GLY A 197 -8.02 10.49 -5.00
CA GLY A 197 -7.80 10.58 -3.56
C GLY A 197 -7.21 11.90 -3.12
N GLN A 198 -7.32 12.26 -1.83
CA GLN A 198 -6.40 13.26 -1.24
C GLN A 198 -5.29 12.51 -0.54
N ASN A 199 -4.20 12.25 -1.24
CA ASN A 199 -3.12 11.42 -0.74
C ASN A 199 -2.05 12.27 -0.04
N THR A 200 -1.35 11.64 0.92
CA THR A 200 -0.17 12.21 1.56
C THR A 200 1.02 11.32 1.24
N LEU A 201 1.98 11.85 0.52
CA LEU A 201 3.19 11.15 0.10
C LEU A 201 4.42 11.81 0.73
N ASP A 202 5.29 11.00 1.32
CA ASP A 202 6.60 11.41 1.82
C ASP A 202 7.65 10.46 1.23
N GLY A 203 8.55 10.96 0.38
CA GLY A 203 9.62 10.16 -0.22
C GLY A 203 10.62 9.72 0.83
N GLY A 204 11.10 10.68 1.62
CA GLY A 204 12.09 10.44 2.65
C GLY A 204 13.50 10.69 2.12
N PRO A 205 14.53 9.99 2.63
CA PRO A 205 15.86 10.09 2.05
C PRO A 205 16.00 9.28 0.75
N GLY A 206 16.20 9.94 -0.38
CA GLY A 206 16.19 9.29 -1.69
C GLY A 206 16.24 10.23 -2.89
N GLU A 207 16.52 9.70 -4.08
CA GLU A 207 16.06 10.35 -5.31
C GLU A 207 14.71 9.75 -5.70
N ASP A 208 13.63 10.33 -5.22
CA ASP A 208 12.30 9.72 -5.28
C ASP A 208 11.51 10.16 -6.51
N ILE A 209 10.54 9.33 -6.91
CA ILE A 209 9.57 9.65 -7.95
C ILE A 209 8.18 9.51 -7.37
N MET A 210 7.46 10.62 -7.25
CA MET A 210 6.14 10.66 -6.63
C MET A 210 5.09 11.17 -7.60
N TYR A 211 3.96 10.47 -7.61
CA TYR A 211 2.74 10.82 -8.32
C TYR A 211 1.63 10.91 -7.29
N GLY A 212 1.05 12.09 -7.09
CA GLY A 212 -0.15 12.24 -6.26
C GLY A 212 -1.26 11.33 -6.77
N ASP A 213 -1.59 11.46 -8.06
CA ASP A 213 -2.43 10.50 -8.78
C ASP A 213 -1.90 10.22 -10.21
N PHE A 214 -2.03 8.98 -10.68
CA PHE A 214 -1.59 8.54 -12.01
C PHE A 214 -2.68 7.81 -12.79
N GLU A 215 -3.19 8.46 -13.85
CA GLU A 215 -4.18 7.86 -14.74
C GLU A 215 -3.65 7.55 -16.14
N THR A 216 -4.02 6.37 -16.63
CA THR A 216 -3.86 5.97 -18.03
C THR A 216 -5.20 5.79 -18.74
N LEU A 217 -5.46 6.62 -19.76
CA LEU A 217 -6.69 6.58 -20.57
C LEU A 217 -6.45 6.02 -21.98
N ASN A 218 -7.13 4.93 -22.31
CA ASN A 218 -7.22 4.37 -23.65
C ASN A 218 -8.66 4.48 -24.22
N GLY A 219 -9.03 5.63 -24.79
CA GLY A 219 -10.34 5.85 -25.41
C GLY A 219 -10.74 7.33 -25.53
N ASN A 220 -12.03 7.61 -25.76
CA ASN A 220 -12.57 8.98 -25.87
C ASN A 220 -13.43 9.36 -24.66
N LEU A 221 -13.19 10.59 -24.16
CA LEU A 221 -14.02 11.34 -23.21
C LEU A 221 -14.18 10.73 -21.81
N THR A 222 -13.60 11.38 -20.81
CA THR A 222 -13.75 11.10 -19.38
C THR A 222 -13.59 12.44 -18.65
N THR A 223 -14.47 12.73 -17.69
CA THR A 223 -14.26 13.83 -16.75
C THR A 223 -13.59 13.23 -15.55
N ILE A 224 -12.33 13.57 -15.31
CA ILE A 224 -11.58 13.13 -14.13
C ILE A 224 -11.63 14.31 -13.16
N ASN A 225 -12.14 14.06 -11.96
CA ASN A 225 -11.99 14.95 -10.83
C ASN A 225 -10.82 14.40 -10.01
N ALA A 226 -9.60 14.80 -10.36
CA ALA A 226 -8.47 14.64 -9.44
C ALA A 226 -8.79 15.37 -8.13
N LEU A 227 -8.30 14.94 -6.97
CA LEU A 227 -8.44 15.68 -5.70
C LEU A 227 -7.12 16.39 -5.38
N ARG A 228 -6.84 16.72 -4.11
CA ARG A 228 -5.65 17.51 -3.71
C ARG A 228 -4.67 16.61 -2.99
N ASP A 229 -3.42 16.61 -3.42
CA ASP A 229 -2.38 15.84 -2.77
C ASP A 229 -1.45 16.71 -1.92
N THR A 230 -0.86 16.08 -0.90
CA THR A 230 0.23 16.65 -0.11
C THR A 230 1.46 15.78 -0.35
N ILE A 231 2.47 16.33 -1.00
CA ILE A 231 3.65 15.58 -1.42
C ILE A 231 4.90 16.25 -0.84
N ASN A 232 5.75 15.46 -0.20
CA ASN A 232 7.04 15.87 0.32
C ASN A 232 8.14 15.01 -0.29
N GLY A 233 9.09 15.64 -0.99
CA GLY A 233 10.32 15.02 -1.51
C GLY A 233 11.15 14.38 -0.40
N GLY A 234 11.38 15.14 0.66
CA GLY A 234 12.30 14.73 1.70
C GLY A 234 13.72 15.21 1.38
N SER A 235 14.65 14.31 1.07
CA SER A 235 16.02 14.70 0.74
C SER A 235 16.61 13.90 -0.39
N GLY A 236 17.22 14.58 -1.34
CA GLY A 236 17.79 14.05 -2.57
C GLY A 236 17.15 14.76 -3.76
N ASP A 237 17.49 14.39 -4.98
CA ASP A 237 17.01 15.10 -6.17
C ASP A 237 15.71 14.45 -6.67
N ASP A 238 14.57 14.99 -6.25
CA ASP A 238 13.28 14.32 -6.42
C ASP A 238 12.56 14.69 -7.72
N ARG A 239 11.68 13.79 -8.17
CA ARG A 239 10.74 14.02 -9.26
C ARG A 239 9.31 13.96 -8.75
N ILE A 240 8.69 15.12 -8.61
CA ILE A 240 7.36 15.24 -8.00
C ILE A 240 6.34 15.67 -9.02
N TYR A 241 5.25 14.91 -9.08
CA TYR A 241 4.10 15.23 -9.89
C TYR A 241 2.83 15.17 -9.05
N GLY A 242 2.06 16.26 -8.99
CA GLY A 242 0.76 16.27 -8.30
C GLY A 242 -0.21 15.36 -9.05
N ASP A 243 -0.60 15.78 -10.24
CA ASP A 243 -1.47 15.01 -11.13
C ASP A 243 -0.78 14.61 -12.45
N VAL A 244 -0.72 13.32 -12.78
CA VAL A 244 -0.18 12.85 -14.09
C VAL A 244 -1.17 12.01 -14.88
N LYS A 245 -1.40 12.45 -16.13
CA LYS A 245 -2.31 11.80 -17.09
C LYS A 245 -1.58 11.39 -18.37
N ASN A 246 -1.64 10.10 -18.72
CA ASN A 246 -1.03 9.54 -19.93
C ASN A 246 -2.09 8.92 -20.87
N GLY A 247 -2.10 9.26 -22.17
CA GLY A 247 -3.06 8.67 -23.13
C GLY A 247 -3.40 9.52 -24.37
N ASN A 248 -4.35 9.02 -25.19
CA ASN A 248 -4.79 9.67 -26.44
C ASN A 248 -5.90 10.72 -26.13
N VAL A 249 -5.51 11.93 -25.72
CA VAL A 249 -6.40 12.87 -25.02
C VAL A 249 -7.19 13.78 -25.97
N ASN A 250 -8.52 13.58 -26.01
CA ASN A 250 -9.53 14.63 -26.29
C ASN A 250 -10.36 14.85 -25.01
N ILE A 251 -9.70 15.19 -23.91
CA ILE A 251 -10.36 15.56 -22.65
C ILE A 251 -10.52 17.07 -22.67
N THR A 252 -11.74 17.56 -22.46
CA THR A 252 -11.95 18.95 -22.06
C THR A 252 -11.65 19.00 -20.57
N PRO A 253 -10.55 19.61 -20.11
CA PRO A 253 -10.35 19.81 -18.69
C PRO A 253 -11.54 20.65 -18.23
N THR A 254 -12.33 20.17 -17.29
CA THR A 254 -13.08 21.09 -16.45
C THR A 254 -12.03 21.82 -15.64
N LEU A 255 -11.58 22.94 -16.19
CA LEU A 255 -10.74 23.96 -15.57
C LEU A 255 -11.22 24.18 -14.14
N ASN A 256 -10.54 23.52 -13.23
CA ASN A 256 -10.38 23.72 -11.79
C ASN A 256 -9.52 22.53 -11.38
N GLY A 257 -8.27 22.53 -11.84
CA GLY A 257 -7.29 21.67 -11.22
C GLY A 257 -7.26 21.95 -9.73
N ASN A 258 -7.05 20.92 -8.93
CA ASN A 258 -7.11 21.05 -7.49
C ASN A 258 -5.76 21.54 -6.97
N ASN A 259 -5.77 22.16 -5.78
CA ASN A 259 -4.59 22.83 -5.25
C ASN A 259 -3.73 21.83 -4.48
N ASP A 260 -2.68 21.36 -5.10
CA ASP A 260 -1.71 20.47 -4.45
C ASP A 260 -0.78 21.27 -3.53
N THR A 261 -0.24 20.59 -2.52
CA THR A 261 0.85 21.12 -1.70
C THR A 261 2.08 20.27 -1.94
N VAL A 262 3.10 20.85 -2.56
CA VAL A 262 4.34 20.16 -2.93
C VAL A 262 5.52 20.80 -2.20
N ASP A 263 6.20 20.04 -1.37
CA ASP A 263 7.49 20.43 -0.80
C ASP A 263 8.58 19.57 -1.43
N GLY A 264 9.53 20.16 -2.15
CA GLY A 264 10.66 19.40 -2.73
C GLY A 264 11.63 18.92 -1.65
N GLY A 265 11.69 19.60 -0.50
CA GLY A 265 12.61 19.24 0.56
C GLY A 265 14.04 19.71 0.29
N ASN A 266 15.04 18.85 0.48
CA ASN A 266 16.45 19.20 0.25
C ASN A 266 16.99 18.51 -1.00
N GLY A 267 17.20 19.26 -2.08
CA GLY A 267 17.76 18.70 -3.29
C GLY A 267 17.76 19.67 -4.45
N PHE A 268 17.85 19.13 -5.66
CA PHE A 268 17.43 19.81 -6.88
C PHE A 268 16.17 19.16 -7.45
N ASP A 269 15.02 19.67 -7.01
CA ASP A 269 13.74 19.00 -7.21
C ASP A 269 13.06 19.47 -8.50
N GLN A 270 12.56 18.52 -9.28
CA GLN A 270 11.98 18.75 -10.60
C GLN A 270 10.61 18.11 -10.73
N GLY A 271 9.81 18.57 -11.67
CA GLY A 271 8.53 17.94 -11.97
C GLY A 271 7.45 18.91 -12.40
N ASP A 272 6.21 18.56 -12.11
CA ASP A 272 5.03 19.33 -12.53
C ASP A 272 3.91 19.12 -11.51
N ALA A 273 3.57 20.15 -10.75
CA ALA A 273 2.48 20.08 -9.78
C ALA A 273 1.13 19.76 -10.44
N GLY A 274 1.00 19.96 -11.76
CA GLY A 274 -0.23 19.70 -12.49
C GLY A 274 -1.10 20.95 -12.62
N PRO A 275 -2.36 20.82 -13.04
CA PRO A 275 -3.29 21.94 -13.10
C PRO A 275 -3.79 22.26 -11.68
N GLY A 276 -3.82 23.53 -11.30
CA GLY A 276 -4.30 23.90 -9.96
C GLY A 276 -3.92 25.33 -9.56
N THR A 277 -4.19 25.69 -8.31
CA THR A 277 -3.47 26.78 -7.63
C THR A 277 -2.59 26.14 -6.57
N ASP A 278 -1.45 25.64 -7.01
CA ASP A 278 -0.59 24.73 -6.24
C ASP A 278 0.40 25.49 -5.36
N THR A 279 0.56 25.05 -4.12
CA THR A 279 1.51 25.62 -3.19
C THR A 279 2.80 24.82 -3.23
N CYS A 280 3.88 25.40 -3.76
CA CYS A 280 5.18 24.76 -3.80
C CYS A 280 6.19 25.42 -2.84
N THR A 281 6.97 24.61 -2.13
CA THR A 281 8.12 25.04 -1.32
C THR A 281 9.36 24.22 -1.64
N ASN A 282 10.54 24.84 -1.54
CA ASN A 282 11.83 24.19 -1.80
C ASN A 282 11.84 23.41 -3.13
N THR A 283 11.35 24.04 -4.21
CA THR A 283 11.33 23.42 -5.55
C THR A 283 12.16 24.26 -6.53
N GLU A 284 13.16 23.65 -7.15
CA GLU A 284 14.08 24.35 -8.07
C GLU A 284 13.67 24.25 -9.54
N GLY A 285 12.88 23.22 -9.90
CA GLY A 285 12.50 22.89 -11.26
C GLY A 285 11.09 22.30 -11.43
N ILE A 286 10.20 22.47 -10.45
CA ILE A 286 8.80 22.04 -10.54
C ILE A 286 7.97 23.10 -11.27
N LEU A 287 7.26 22.68 -12.32
CA LEU A 287 6.36 23.51 -13.12
C LEU A 287 4.97 23.61 -12.46
N ASN A 288 4.19 24.61 -12.90
CA ASN A 288 2.81 24.88 -12.44
C ASN A 288 2.62 25.18 -10.93
N CYS A 289 3.69 25.63 -10.27
CA CYS A 289 3.60 26.26 -8.96
C CYS A 289 3.18 27.74 -9.08
N GLU A 290 2.03 28.15 -8.54
CA GLU A 290 1.54 29.56 -8.56
C GLU A 290 1.44 30.21 -7.18
#